data_AF-A0A9W7DT99-F1
#
_entry.id   AF-A0A9W7DT99-F1
#
_cell.length_a   1.000
_cell.length_b   1.000
_cell.length_c   1.000
_cell.angle_alpha   90.00
_cell.angle_beta   90.00
_cell.angle_gamma   90.00
#
_symmetry.space_group_name_H-M   'P 1'
#
loop_
_entity.id
_entity.type
_entity.pdbx_description
1 polymer ?
#
loop_
_entity_poly.entity_id
_entity_poly.type
_entity_poly.pdbx_seq_one_letter_code
_entity_poly.pdbx_strand_id
1 'polypeptide(L)'
;MMNADPRPSPERQVRQRIIVPSRMVQFGLDEKFESDPYDIDLKSILTPSEYTQHVDTLNEALKPARPKTLDQAVFYGMGTVIFTAPCAYIVYKRKKKRKKLLFEAISRFNAANPNLFMRWNRRPDSFISIERRTSQHVASKSAPNYMTGGGGDQTRELSVSDIRGGGKTAFDMKPMIVGGANKI
;
A
#
# COMPACT_ATOMS: atom_id res chain seq x y z
N MET A 1 -11.59 49.75 -32.29
CA MET A 1 -11.19 48.33 -32.44
C MET A 1 -10.47 47.93 -31.17
N MET A 2 -11.10 47.09 -30.34
CA MET A 2 -10.56 46.67 -29.05
C MET A 2 -9.66 45.44 -29.28
N ASN A 3 -8.36 45.59 -29.07
CA ASN A 3 -7.45 44.46 -29.01
C ASN A 3 -7.72 43.71 -27.70
N ALA A 4 -8.26 42.50 -27.81
CA ALA A 4 -8.39 41.61 -26.68
C ALA A 4 -7.00 41.09 -26.32
N ASP A 5 -6.46 41.53 -25.18
CA ASP A 5 -5.23 40.96 -24.63
C ASP A 5 -5.40 39.44 -24.43
N PRO A 6 -4.51 38.60 -24.98
CA PRO A 6 -4.53 37.16 -24.72
C PRO A 6 -4.14 36.96 -23.26
N ARG A 7 -5.12 36.67 -22.41
CA ARG A 7 -4.86 36.24 -21.03
C ARG A 7 -3.92 35.03 -21.10
N PRO A 8 -2.78 35.03 -20.39
CA PRO A 8 -1.94 33.85 -20.32
C PRO A 8 -2.80 32.72 -19.76
N SER A 9 -3.02 31.69 -20.58
CA SER A 9 -3.68 30.47 -20.12
C SER A 9 -2.90 29.97 -18.91
N PRO A 10 -3.56 29.58 -17.81
CA PRO A 10 -2.84 29.09 -16.64
C PRO A 10 -2.02 27.89 -17.09
N GLU A 11 -0.72 28.09 -17.26
CA GLU A 11 0.21 27.01 -17.55
C GLU A 11 0.01 25.97 -16.47
N ARG A 12 -0.50 24.81 -16.90
CA ARG A 12 -0.77 23.69 -16.02
C ARG A 12 0.56 23.31 -15.39
N GLN A 13 0.86 23.81 -14.20
CA GLN A 13 2.09 23.49 -13.48
C GLN A 13 2.26 21.99 -13.50
N VAL A 14 3.21 21.52 -14.31
CA VAL A 14 3.47 20.10 -14.50
C VAL A 14 4.04 19.63 -13.18
N ARG A 15 3.21 18.92 -12.39
CA ARG A 15 3.63 18.43 -11.08
C ARG A 15 4.92 17.63 -11.26
N GLN A 16 5.97 18.06 -10.57
CA GLN A 16 7.24 17.34 -10.53
C GLN A 16 7.01 16.00 -9.83
N ARG A 17 6.89 14.97 -10.66
CA ARG A 17 6.57 13.61 -10.27
C ARG A 17 7.46 12.66 -11.04
N ILE A 18 8.08 11.75 -10.31
CA ILE A 18 8.76 10.57 -10.84
C ILE A 18 7.75 9.42 -10.84
N ILE A 19 7.62 8.73 -11.97
CA ILE A 19 6.87 7.47 -12.05
C ILE A 19 7.90 6.36 -11.86
N VAL A 20 7.68 5.47 -10.90
CA VAL A 20 8.57 4.33 -10.66
C VAL A 20 8.15 3.19 -11.59
N PRO A 21 8.96 2.81 -12.59
CA PRO A 21 8.63 1.71 -13.49
C PRO A 21 8.53 0.39 -12.71
N SER A 22 7.67 -0.50 -13.20
CA SER A 22 7.57 -1.87 -12.69
C SER A 22 7.71 -2.85 -13.84
N ARG A 23 8.25 -4.02 -13.52
CA ARG A 23 8.32 -5.16 -14.43
C ARG A 23 7.78 -6.42 -13.79
N MET A 24 7.20 -7.27 -14.61
CA MET A 24 6.74 -8.59 -14.18
C MET A 24 7.94 -9.47 -13.83
N VAL A 25 7.82 -10.23 -12.75
CA VAL A 25 8.80 -11.23 -12.32
C VAL A 25 8.08 -12.54 -12.02
N GLN A 26 8.85 -13.63 -11.96
CA GLN A 26 8.30 -14.96 -11.67
C GLN A 26 7.13 -15.34 -12.59
N PHE A 27 7.36 -15.24 -13.90
CA PHE A 27 6.37 -15.59 -14.93
C PHE A 27 5.02 -14.85 -14.81
N GLY A 28 5.05 -13.59 -14.35
CA GLY A 28 3.85 -12.74 -14.23
C GLY A 28 3.05 -12.93 -12.94
N LEU A 29 3.56 -13.69 -11.98
CA LEU A 29 2.90 -13.89 -10.69
C LEU A 29 3.16 -12.74 -9.70
N ASP A 30 4.16 -11.91 -9.95
CA ASP A 30 4.49 -10.73 -9.13
C ASP A 30 5.13 -9.62 -9.97
N GLU A 31 5.26 -8.44 -9.38
CA GLU A 31 5.88 -7.26 -9.97
C GLU A 31 7.03 -6.76 -9.10
N LYS A 32 8.14 -6.38 -9.73
CA LYS A 32 9.29 -5.72 -9.09
C LYS A 32 9.40 -4.29 -9.63
N PHE A 33 9.71 -3.33 -8.78
CA PHE A 33 10.00 -1.96 -9.20
C PHE A 33 11.44 -1.86 -9.71
N GLU A 34 11.65 -1.13 -10.80
CA GLU A 34 12.99 -0.96 -11.35
C GLU A 34 13.78 0.04 -10.51
N SER A 35 14.93 -0.40 -9.98
CA SER A 35 15.79 0.45 -9.15
C SER A 35 16.86 1.17 -9.95
N ASP A 36 17.07 0.78 -11.21
CA ASP A 36 17.98 1.46 -12.13
C ASP A 36 17.41 2.83 -12.57
N PRO A 37 18.13 3.95 -12.33
CA PRO A 37 17.69 5.27 -12.74
C PRO A 37 17.96 5.62 -14.22
N TYR A 38 18.68 4.81 -15.00
CA TYR A 38 19.17 5.19 -16.35
C TYR A 38 18.08 5.69 -17.31
N ASP A 39 16.88 5.12 -17.28
CA ASP A 39 15.77 5.46 -18.19
C ASP A 39 14.71 6.38 -17.56
N ILE A 40 15.03 7.03 -16.43
CA ILE A 40 14.05 7.74 -15.61
C ILE A 40 14.43 9.20 -15.44
N ASP A 41 13.55 10.10 -15.87
CA ASP A 41 13.69 11.53 -15.56
C ASP A 41 13.39 11.79 -14.08
N LEU A 42 14.46 11.97 -13.30
CA LEU A 42 14.40 12.24 -11.86
C LEU A 42 13.96 13.68 -11.53
N LYS A 43 13.87 14.59 -12.51
CA LYS A 43 13.40 15.99 -12.35
C LYS A 43 14.08 16.75 -11.21
N SER A 44 15.33 16.40 -10.90
CA SER A 44 16.10 16.92 -9.76
C SER A 44 15.40 16.79 -8.40
N ILE A 45 14.45 15.85 -8.26
CA ILE A 45 13.76 15.55 -6.99
C ILE A 45 14.64 14.66 -6.10
N LEU A 46 15.34 13.70 -6.72
CA LEU A 46 16.20 12.71 -6.09
C LEU A 46 17.49 12.60 -6.88
N THR A 47 18.59 12.31 -6.19
CA THR A 47 19.81 11.82 -6.83
C THR A 47 19.63 10.36 -7.30
N PRO A 48 20.39 9.91 -8.32
CA PRO A 48 20.32 8.52 -8.79
C PRO A 48 20.57 7.48 -7.67
N SER A 49 21.47 7.78 -6.74
CA SER A 49 21.78 6.92 -5.59
C SER A 49 20.61 6.83 -4.60
N GLU A 50 19.98 7.96 -4.26
CA GLU A 50 18.81 7.97 -3.37
C GLU A 50 17.64 7.24 -4.00
N TYR A 51 17.42 7.45 -5.31
CA TYR A 51 16.40 6.72 -6.07
C TYR A 51 16.60 5.21 -5.93
N THR A 52 17.80 4.73 -6.25
CA THR A 52 18.16 3.31 -6.18
C THR A 52 17.92 2.76 -4.77
N GLN A 53 18.43 3.44 -3.75
CA GLN A 53 18.31 3.04 -2.35
C GLN A 53 16.85 2.95 -1.90
N HIS A 54 16.02 3.94 -2.24
CA HIS A 54 14.62 3.97 -1.85
C HIS A 54 13.81 2.88 -2.56
N VAL A 55 14.05 2.65 -3.85
CA VAL A 55 13.34 1.61 -4.60
C VAL A 55 13.81 0.21 -4.19
N ASP A 56 15.09 0.00 -3.89
CA ASP A 56 15.59 -1.27 -3.38
C ASP A 56 15.04 -1.58 -1.99
N THR A 57 14.98 -0.59 -1.09
CA THR A 57 14.36 -0.75 0.23
C THR A 57 12.87 -1.14 0.10
N LEU A 58 12.16 -0.51 -0.84
CA LEU A 58 10.79 -0.86 -1.16
C LEU A 58 10.67 -2.30 -1.69
N ASN A 59 11.56 -2.71 -2.61
CA ASN A 59 11.59 -4.05 -3.17
C ASN A 59 11.88 -5.13 -2.11
N GLU A 60 12.82 -4.87 -1.19
CA GLU A 60 13.14 -5.79 -0.09
C GLU A 60 11.96 -5.90 0.89
N ALA A 61 11.25 -4.80 1.19
CA ALA A 61 10.05 -4.85 2.01
C ALA A 61 8.92 -5.69 1.40
N LEU A 62 8.87 -5.82 0.06
CA LEU A 62 7.86 -6.57 -0.67
C LEU A 62 8.24 -8.05 -0.90
N LYS A 63 9.52 -8.39 -0.78
CA LYS A 63 10.06 -9.75 -0.95
C LYS A 63 9.29 -10.85 -0.20
N PRO A 64 8.80 -10.63 1.05
CA PRO A 64 8.03 -11.65 1.78
C PRO A 64 6.65 -11.98 1.19
N ALA A 65 6.13 -11.18 0.26
CA ALA A 65 4.89 -11.46 -0.44
C ALA A 65 5.09 -12.25 -1.75
N ARG A 66 6.34 -12.41 -2.21
CA ARG A 66 6.64 -13.10 -3.47
C ARG A 66 6.35 -14.60 -3.37
N PRO A 67 5.87 -15.22 -4.45
CA PRO A 67 5.82 -16.68 -4.55
C PRO A 67 7.22 -17.28 -4.33
N LYS A 68 7.28 -18.36 -3.55
CA LYS A 68 8.48 -19.18 -3.39
C LYS A 68 8.57 -20.19 -4.54
N THR A 69 9.75 -20.72 -4.82
CA THR A 69 9.97 -21.74 -5.88
C THR A 69 9.08 -22.97 -5.72
N LEU A 70 8.86 -23.45 -4.49
CA LEU A 70 7.93 -24.54 -4.21
C LEU A 70 6.48 -24.19 -4.58
N ASP A 71 6.06 -22.96 -4.32
CA ASP A 71 4.71 -22.49 -4.69
C ASP A 71 4.53 -22.39 -6.21
N GLN A 72 5.62 -22.12 -6.95
CA GLN A 72 5.61 -22.09 -8.41
C GLN A 72 5.52 -23.50 -8.99
N ALA A 73 6.29 -24.46 -8.45
CA ALA A 73 6.24 -25.86 -8.88
C ALA A 73 4.83 -26.47 -8.74
N VAL A 74 4.11 -26.15 -7.67
CA VAL A 74 2.71 -26.58 -7.49
C VAL A 74 1.79 -25.94 -8.54
N PHE A 75 2.01 -24.69 -8.89
CA PHE A 75 1.21 -23.99 -9.91
C PHE A 75 1.46 -24.52 -11.34
N TYR A 76 2.69 -24.92 -11.67
CA TYR A 76 3.05 -25.40 -13.01
C TYR A 76 2.95 -26.91 -13.17
N GLY A 77 3.17 -27.68 -12.11
CA GLY A 77 3.22 -29.14 -12.15
C GLY A 77 1.86 -29.83 -12.00
N MET A 78 0.87 -29.16 -11.41
CA MET A 78 -0.47 -29.73 -11.22
C MET A 78 -1.39 -29.26 -12.35
N GLY A 79 -1.82 -30.18 -13.21
CA GLY A 79 -2.74 -29.91 -14.33
C GLY A 79 -3.93 -29.03 -13.91
N THR A 80 -4.23 -28.04 -14.74
CA THR A 80 -5.01 -26.82 -14.50
C THR A 80 -6.46 -26.96 -14.01
N VAL A 81 -6.98 -28.18 -13.82
CA VAL A 81 -8.42 -28.41 -13.72
C VAL A 81 -8.91 -28.72 -12.29
N ILE A 82 -8.08 -29.30 -11.41
CA ILE A 82 -8.60 -29.87 -10.14
C ILE A 82 -8.56 -28.90 -8.95
N PHE A 83 -7.85 -27.76 -9.02
CA PHE A 83 -7.62 -26.87 -7.86
C PHE A 83 -7.84 -25.36 -8.12
N THR A 84 -8.74 -24.99 -9.03
CA THR A 84 -8.97 -23.56 -9.37
C THR A 84 -9.36 -22.70 -8.16
N ALA A 85 -10.23 -23.19 -7.27
CA ALA A 85 -10.67 -22.43 -6.09
C ALA A 85 -9.57 -22.24 -5.01
N PRO A 86 -8.84 -23.29 -4.56
CA PRO A 86 -7.72 -23.10 -3.63
C PRO A 86 -6.60 -22.23 -4.20
N CYS A 87 -6.27 -22.40 -5.49
CA CYS A 87 -5.27 -21.56 -6.17
C CYS A 87 -5.69 -20.09 -6.22
N ALA A 88 -6.96 -19.79 -6.55
CA ALA A 88 -7.49 -18.44 -6.54
C ALA A 88 -7.42 -17.79 -5.14
N TYR A 89 -7.73 -18.56 -4.09
CA TYR A 89 -7.65 -18.07 -2.71
C TYR A 89 -6.22 -17.75 -2.27
N ILE A 90 -5.25 -18.59 -2.63
CA ILE A 90 -3.82 -18.35 -2.37
C ILE A 90 -3.35 -17.08 -3.08
N VAL A 91 -3.72 -16.90 -4.36
CA VAL A 91 -3.39 -15.69 -5.14
C VAL A 91 -4.01 -14.46 -4.48
N TYR A 92 -5.28 -14.53 -4.06
CA TYR A 92 -5.94 -13.44 -3.35
C TYR A 92 -5.22 -13.07 -2.05
N LYS A 93 -4.87 -14.06 -1.22
CA LYS A 93 -4.10 -13.85 0.02
C LYS A 93 -2.76 -13.17 -0.25
N ARG A 94 -2.04 -13.59 -1.29
CA ARG A 94 -0.76 -12.99 -1.69
C ARG A 94 -0.94 -11.54 -2.12
N LYS A 95 -1.90 -11.25 -3.00
CA LYS A 95 -2.22 -9.87 -3.43
C LYS A 95 -2.58 -8.97 -2.23
N LYS A 96 -3.37 -9.48 -1.28
CA LYS A 96 -3.71 -8.76 -0.04
C LYS A 96 -2.48 -8.50 0.83
N LYS A 97 -1.62 -9.50 1.03
CA LYS A 97 -0.36 -9.37 1.80
C LYS A 97 0.57 -8.36 1.14
N ARG A 98 0.77 -8.46 -0.18
CA ARG A 98 1.60 -7.54 -0.96
C ARG A 98 1.11 -6.11 -0.82
N LYS A 99 -0.19 -5.87 -0.97
CA LYS A 99 -0.80 -4.54 -0.80
C LYS A 99 -0.59 -3.99 0.61
N LYS A 100 -0.70 -4.83 1.65
CA LYS A 100 -0.41 -4.42 3.04
C LYS A 100 1.05 -3.99 3.20
N LEU A 101 2.00 -4.82 2.78
CA LEU A 101 3.44 -4.51 2.87
C LEU A 101 3.80 -3.27 2.05
N LEU A 102 3.16 -3.09 0.89
CA LEU A 102 3.37 -1.91 0.07
C LEU A 102 2.96 -0.62 0.80
N PHE A 103 1.77 -0.57 1.38
CA PHE A 103 1.34 0.61 2.12
C PHE A 103 2.18 0.87 3.37
N GLU A 104 2.61 -0.20 4.04
CA GLU A 104 3.51 -0.08 5.18
C GLU A 104 4.87 0.51 4.76
N ALA A 105 5.45 0.03 3.67
CA ALA A 105 6.70 0.57 3.11
C ALA A 105 6.56 2.03 2.67
N ILE A 106 5.45 2.37 1.99
CA ILE A 106 5.13 3.76 1.62
C ILE A 106 5.02 4.64 2.87
N SER A 107 4.33 4.16 3.91
CA SER A 107 4.19 4.90 5.17
C SER A 107 5.54 5.14 5.84
N ARG A 108 6.41 4.13 5.90
CA ARG A 108 7.76 4.24 6.43
C ARG A 108 8.61 5.22 5.62
N PHE A 109 8.56 5.14 4.30
CA PHE A 109 9.24 6.09 3.41
C PHE A 109 8.79 7.54 3.65
N ASN A 110 7.47 7.77 3.74
CA ASN A 110 6.89 9.09 3.94
C ASN A 110 7.21 9.68 5.32
N ALA A 111 7.38 8.82 6.33
CA ALA A 111 7.82 9.22 7.67
C ALA A 111 9.31 9.58 7.70
N ALA A 112 10.15 8.81 6.99
CA ALA A 112 11.59 9.06 6.90
C ALA A 112 11.94 10.29 6.05
N ASN A 113 11.12 10.63 5.05
CA ASN A 113 11.41 11.71 4.10
C ASN A 113 10.33 12.82 4.17
N PRO A 114 10.50 13.84 5.03
CA PRO A 114 9.48 14.89 5.21
C PRO A 114 9.27 15.75 3.95
N ASN A 115 10.27 15.86 3.09
CA ASN A 115 10.24 16.67 1.88
C ASN A 115 9.70 15.92 0.66
N LEU A 116 9.54 14.60 0.76
CA LEU A 116 9.10 13.72 -0.32
C LEU A 116 7.81 13.02 0.06
N PHE A 117 7.13 12.52 -0.96
CA PHE A 117 5.94 11.71 -0.77
C PHE A 117 5.85 10.62 -1.84
N MET A 118 5.73 9.38 -1.39
CA MET A 118 5.47 8.23 -2.22
C MET A 118 3.97 7.91 -2.21
N ARG A 119 3.39 7.70 -3.40
CA ARG A 119 1.96 7.41 -3.58
C ARG A 119 1.75 6.18 -4.42
N TRP A 120 0.79 5.37 -4.00
CA TRP A 120 0.19 4.34 -4.85
C TRP A 120 -1.01 4.93 -5.58
N ASN A 121 -0.91 5.00 -6.90
CA ASN A 121 -1.98 5.45 -7.78
C ASN A 121 -2.62 4.23 -8.46
N ARG A 122 -3.92 4.29 -8.73
CA ARG A 122 -4.69 3.12 -9.21
C ARG A 122 -5.31 3.29 -10.60
N ARG A 123 -5.13 4.43 -11.28
CA ARG A 123 -5.80 4.75 -12.55
C ARG A 123 -4.88 5.54 -13.50
N PRO A 124 -4.94 5.29 -14.83
CA PRO A 124 -5.60 4.16 -15.50
C PRO A 124 -4.96 2.81 -15.11
N ASP A 125 -3.65 2.78 -14.99
CA ASP A 125 -2.89 1.66 -14.44
C ASP A 125 -2.45 1.93 -13.00
N SER A 126 -2.12 0.86 -12.29
CA SER A 126 -1.59 0.99 -10.94
C SER A 126 -0.08 1.19 -10.96
N PHE A 127 0.41 2.28 -10.37
CA PHE A 127 1.84 2.61 -10.36
C PHE A 127 2.21 3.35 -9.08
N ILE A 128 3.51 3.35 -8.77
CA ILE A 128 4.08 4.17 -7.70
C ILE A 128 4.58 5.48 -8.28
N SER A 129 4.30 6.57 -7.58
CA SER A 129 4.91 7.87 -7.85
C SER A 129 5.69 8.37 -6.64
N ILE A 130 6.79 9.07 -6.92
CA ILE A 130 7.54 9.85 -5.93
C ILE A 130 7.41 11.32 -6.33
N GLU A 131 6.97 12.14 -5.40
CA GLU A 131 6.63 13.55 -5.60
C GLU A 131 7.28 14.39 -4.51
N ARG A 132 7.69 15.61 -4.86
CA ARG A 132 8.12 16.60 -3.85
C ARG A 132 6.89 17.10 -3.10
N ARG A 133 6.99 17.19 -1.77
CA ARG A 133 5.93 17.78 -0.95
C ARG A 133 5.91 19.29 -1.24
N THR A 134 4.93 19.77 -1.98
CA THR A 134 4.70 21.21 -2.14
C THR A 134 4.18 21.77 -0.82
N SER A 135 4.83 22.82 -0.30
CA SER A 135 4.45 23.50 0.94
C SER A 135 3.00 24.01 0.95
N GLN A 136 2.38 24.12 -0.23
CA GLN A 136 0.98 24.53 -0.40
C GLN A 136 -0.05 23.55 0.18
N HIS A 137 0.30 22.27 0.40
CA HIS A 137 -0.68 21.29 0.89
C HIS A 137 -1.00 21.39 2.39
N VAL A 138 -0.30 22.26 3.12
CA VAL A 138 -0.57 22.56 4.55
C VAL A 138 -1.57 23.72 4.69
N ALA A 139 -1.74 24.58 3.67
CA ALA A 139 -2.55 25.78 3.78
C ALA A 139 -4.07 25.58 3.52
N SER A 140 -4.51 24.44 2.97
CA SER A 140 -5.94 24.22 2.65
C SER A 140 -6.68 23.32 3.66
N LYS A 141 -6.10 23.05 4.83
CA LYS A 141 -6.81 22.48 5.99
C LYS A 141 -7.04 23.53 7.09
N SER A 142 -7.16 24.80 6.72
CA SER A 142 -7.75 25.80 7.63
C SER A 142 -9.24 25.49 7.79
N ALA A 143 -9.56 24.92 8.95
CA ALA A 143 -10.89 24.75 9.55
C ALA A 143 -11.91 23.90 8.75
N PRO A 144 -12.32 22.74 9.27
CA PRO A 144 -13.66 22.25 8.97
C PRO A 144 -14.63 23.29 9.54
N ASN A 145 -15.45 23.88 8.67
CA ASN A 145 -16.51 24.79 9.04
C ASN A 145 -17.60 23.98 9.79
N TYR A 146 -17.42 23.79 11.10
CA TYR A 146 -18.41 23.22 12.00
C TYR A 146 -19.28 24.32 12.58
N MET A 147 -19.98 25.08 11.74
CA MET A 147 -21.02 25.99 12.19
C MET A 147 -22.18 25.94 11.19
N THR A 148 -23.37 25.75 11.77
CA THR A 148 -24.68 26.08 11.19
C THR A 148 -25.34 24.97 10.37
N GLY A 149 -26.04 24.11 11.12
CA GLY A 149 -27.08 23.22 10.62
C GLY A 149 -27.95 22.73 11.78
N GLY A 150 -28.65 23.66 12.43
CA GLY A 150 -29.69 23.35 13.40
C GLY A 150 -30.94 22.77 12.73
N GLY A 151 -31.60 21.85 13.44
CA GLY A 151 -32.78 21.09 13.01
C GLY A 151 -32.51 19.63 13.37
N GLY A 152 -32.98 19.09 14.47
CA GLY A 152 -34.30 19.21 15.04
C GLY A 152 -34.73 17.78 15.36
N ASP A 153 -34.79 17.47 16.66
CA ASP A 153 -35.75 16.58 17.29
C ASP A 153 -35.95 15.15 16.73
N GLN A 154 -35.41 14.15 17.44
CA GLN A 154 -36.20 13.08 18.08
C GLN A 154 -35.28 12.06 18.76
N THR A 155 -35.20 12.20 20.08
CA THR A 155 -34.77 11.16 21.02
C THR A 155 -35.72 9.98 20.92
N ARG A 156 -35.29 8.89 20.29
CA ARG A 156 -35.85 7.55 20.52
C ARG A 156 -34.93 6.82 21.48
N GLU A 157 -35.40 6.71 22.72
CA GLU A 157 -34.97 5.68 23.65
C GLU A 157 -35.02 4.32 22.96
N LEU A 158 -33.87 3.66 22.87
CA LEU A 158 -33.80 2.24 22.62
C LEU A 158 -33.21 1.61 23.88
N SER A 159 -34.08 0.87 24.56
CA SER A 159 -33.83 0.15 25.80
C SER A 159 -32.69 -0.86 25.64
N VAL A 160 -31.77 -0.81 26.60
CA VAL A 160 -30.66 -1.75 26.78
C VAL A 160 -31.15 -2.84 27.73
N SER A 161 -31.81 -3.88 27.21
CA SER A 161 -32.11 -5.05 28.05
C SER A 161 -32.12 -6.40 27.35
N ASP A 162 -32.09 -6.47 26.02
CA ASP A 162 -32.12 -7.76 25.33
C ASP A 162 -31.01 -7.82 24.29
N ILE A 163 -30.00 -8.66 24.52
CA ILE A 163 -29.34 -9.54 23.54
C ILE A 163 -28.08 -10.19 24.17
N ARG A 164 -28.18 -11.52 24.35
CA ARG A 164 -27.11 -12.55 24.43
C ARG A 164 -26.24 -12.59 25.69
N GLY A 165 -26.22 -13.65 26.51
CA GLY A 165 -26.64 -15.03 26.28
C GLY A 165 -25.55 -15.85 25.56
N GLY A 166 -24.77 -16.60 26.36
CA GLY A 166 -24.22 -17.91 25.99
C GLY A 166 -22.84 -17.97 25.32
N GLY A 167 -21.92 -18.70 25.96
CA GLY A 167 -20.83 -19.39 25.26
C GLY A 167 -19.40 -19.08 25.69
N LYS A 168 -19.06 -19.29 26.96
CA LYS A 168 -17.65 -19.49 27.37
C LYS A 168 -17.24 -20.92 27.01
N THR A 169 -16.46 -21.12 25.94
CA THR A 169 -15.66 -22.34 25.77
C THR A 169 -14.22 -22.03 26.17
N ALA A 170 -13.92 -22.30 27.43
CA ALA A 170 -12.56 -22.36 27.94
C ALA A 170 -11.89 -23.62 27.37
N PHE A 171 -11.01 -23.44 26.39
CA PHE A 171 -10.03 -24.45 26.02
C PHE A 171 -8.86 -24.33 26.98
N ASP A 172 -8.92 -25.11 28.06
CA ASP A 172 -7.87 -25.28 29.05
C ASP A 172 -6.75 -26.14 28.45
N MET A 173 -5.68 -25.47 27.97
CA MET A 173 -4.49 -26.15 27.45
C MET A 173 -3.56 -26.49 28.62
N LYS A 174 -3.50 -27.77 28.98
CA LYS A 174 -2.46 -28.31 29.87
C LYS A 174 -1.05 -28.09 29.27
N PRO A 175 -0.10 -27.49 30.00
CA PRO A 175 1.29 -27.52 29.60
C PRO A 175 1.90 -28.91 29.90
N MET A 176 2.40 -29.58 28.87
CA MET A 176 3.29 -30.73 29.04
C MET A 176 4.67 -30.22 29.46
N ILE A 177 5.02 -30.44 30.73
CA ILE A 177 6.38 -30.27 31.24
C ILE A 177 7.20 -31.49 30.79
N VAL A 178 8.12 -31.28 29.85
CA VAL A 178 9.15 -32.28 29.50
C VAL A 178 10.31 -32.09 30.48
N GLY A 179 10.35 -32.94 31.51
CA GLY A 179 11.48 -33.06 32.42
C GLY A 179 12.61 -33.85 31.76
N GLY A 180 13.69 -33.16 31.39
CA GLY A 180 14.97 -33.77 31.03
C GLY A 180 15.96 -33.64 32.18
N ALA A 181 16.09 -34.68 32.98
CA ALA A 181 17.17 -34.81 33.96
C ALA A 181 18.32 -35.59 33.30
N ASN A 182 19.39 -34.89 32.93
CA ASN A 182 20.69 -35.50 32.70
C ASN A 182 21.46 -35.46 34.02
N LYS A 183 21.77 -36.63 34.58
CA LYS A 183 22.81 -36.80 35.60
C LYS A 183 24.04 -37.39 34.91
N ILE A 184 25.12 -36.59 35.00
CA ILE A 184 26.55 -36.91 35.17
C ILE A 184 27.09 -38.10 34.38
#